data_AF-A0A5K1HIB6-F1
#
_entry.id   AF-A0A5K1HIB6-F1
#
_cell.length_a   1.000
_cell.length_b   1.000
_cell.length_c   1.000
_cell.angle_alpha   90.00
_cell.angle_beta   90.00
_cell.angle_gamma   90.00
#
_symmetry.space_group_name_H-M   'P 1'
#
loop_
_entity.id
_entity.type
_entity.pdbx_description
1 polymer ?
#
loop_
_entity_poly.entity_id
_entity_poly.type
_entity_poly.pdbx_seq_one_letter_code
_entity_poly.pdbx_strand_id
1 'polypeptide(L)' 'VKNDPSKACQLAKQAFDDAIADIDQIEEDQYKDATTIMQLIRDNLTLWTSELEEDGDK' A
#
# COMPACT_ATOMS: atom_id res chain seq x y z
N VAL A 1 3.25 12.08 -12.87
CA VAL A 1 3.44 11.25 -11.66
C VAL A 1 4.93 11.29 -11.30
N LYS A 2 5.41 12.44 -10.80
CA LYS A 2 6.84 12.71 -10.59
C LYS A 2 7.23 12.27 -9.17
N ASN A 3 8.22 11.37 -9.04
CA ASN A 3 9.10 11.05 -7.89
C ASN A 3 8.78 11.74 -6.56
N ASP A 4 7.64 11.45 -5.95
CA ASP A 4 7.32 11.90 -4.60
C ASP A 4 6.94 10.66 -3.77
N PRO A 5 7.95 9.99 -3.17
CA PRO A 5 7.73 8.78 -2.39
C PRO A 5 6.80 9.03 -1.19
N SER A 6 6.80 10.23 -0.60
CA SER A 6 5.84 10.58 0.47
C SER A 6 4.40 10.57 -0.04
N LYS A 7 4.16 11.12 -1.22
CA LYS A 7 2.82 11.11 -1.83
C LYS A 7 2.38 9.72 -2.28
N ALA A 8 3.31 8.90 -2.78
CA ALA A 8 3.05 7.51 -3.11
C ALA A 8 2.68 6.70 -1.85
N CYS A 9 3.42 6.88 -0.75
CA CYS A 9 3.12 6.26 0.54
C CYS A 9 1.76 6.69 1.09
N GLN A 10 1.42 7.98 1.00
CA GLN A 10 0.09 8.45 1.43
C GLN A 10 -1.04 7.82 0.62
N LEU A 11 -0.88 7.73 -0.71
CA LEU A 11 -1.89 7.15 -1.59
C LEU A 11 -2.05 5.64 -1.35
N ALA A 12 -0.94 4.92 -1.22
CA ALA A 12 -0.95 3.49 -0.93
C ALA A 12 -1.52 3.19 0.45
N LYS A 13 -1.21 4.01 1.46
CA LYS A 13 -1.79 3.87 2.80
C LYS A 13 -3.31 4.10 2.77
N GLN A 14 -3.77 5.15 2.10
CA GLN A 14 -5.21 5.41 1.95
C GLN A 14 -5.90 4.23 1.25
N ALA A 15 -5.35 3.73 0.14
CA ALA A 15 -5.90 2.60 -0.57
C ALA A 15 -5.95 1.32 0.27
N PHE A 16 -4.96 1.11 1.15
CA PHE A 16 -4.95 -0.01 2.08
C PHE A 16 -6.02 0.14 3.17
N ASP A 17 -6.13 1.32 3.78
CA ASP A 17 -7.11 1.61 4.83
C ASP A 17 -8.55 1.50 4.29
N ASP A 18 -8.80 1.99 3.07
CA ASP A 18 -10.09 1.86 2.39
C ASP A 18 -10.42 0.39 2.07
N ALA A 19 -9.44 -0.36 1.55
CA ALA A 19 -9.62 -1.78 1.26
C ALA A 19 -9.89 -2.63 2.52
N ILE A 20 -9.31 -2.26 3.66
CA ILE A 20 -9.59 -2.89 4.96
C ILE A 20 -11.00 -2.56 5.43
N ALA A 21 -11.47 -1.31 5.26
CA ALA A 21 -12.81 -0.91 5.67
C ALA A 21 -13.91 -1.63 4.87
N ASP A 22 -13.65 -1.89 3.58
CA ASP A 22 -14.58 -2.56 2.68
C ASP A 22 -14.38 -4.08 2.62
N ILE A 23 -13.37 -4.64 3.31
CA ILE A 23 -13.00 -6.06 3.19
C ILE A 23 -14.17 -7.00 3.54
N ASP A 24 -15.00 -6.61 4.50
CA ASP A 24 -16.18 -7.36 4.93
C ASP A 24 -17.33 -7.31 3.90
N GLN A 25 -17.25 -6.43 2.90
CA GLN A 25 -18.21 -6.30 1.79
C GLN A 25 -17.75 -7.01 0.52
N ILE A 26 -16.53 -7.53 0.48
CA ILE A 26 -15.97 -8.22 -0.69
C ILE A 26 -16.57 -9.63 -0.77
N GLU A 27 -16.98 -10.04 -1.97
CA GLU A 27 -17.49 -11.39 -2.23
C GLU A 27 -16.40 -12.44 -1.96
N GLU A 28 -16.79 -13.61 -1.47
CA GLU A 28 -15.85 -14.66 -1.02
C GLU A 28 -14.89 -15.13 -2.13
N ASP A 29 -15.33 -15.10 -3.39
CA ASP A 29 -14.53 -15.43 -4.56
C ASP A 29 -13.48 -14.35 -4.89
N GLN A 30 -13.74 -13.10 -4.54
CA GLN A 30 -12.83 -11.96 -4.71
C GLN A 30 -11.91 -11.72 -3.51
N TYR A 31 -12.23 -12.31 -2.35
CA TYR A 31 -11.50 -12.11 -1.10
C TYR A 31 -10.01 -12.47 -1.22
N LYS A 32 -9.70 -13.54 -1.96
CA LYS A 32 -8.32 -13.99 -2.21
C LYS A 32 -7.53 -12.98 -3.07
N ASP A 33 -8.17 -12.41 -4.07
CA ASP A 33 -7.53 -11.45 -4.96
C ASP A 33 -7.35 -10.11 -4.25
N ALA A 34 -8.36 -9.67 -3.50
CA ALA A 34 -8.31 -8.47 -2.68
C ALA A 34 -7.19 -8.55 -1.62
N THR A 35 -7.07 -9.67 -0.91
CA THR A 35 -5.98 -9.90 0.06
C THR A 35 -4.60 -9.93 -0.61
N THR A 36 -4.49 -10.49 -1.81
CA THR A 36 -3.24 -10.48 -2.59
C THR A 36 -2.85 -9.05 -2.99
N ILE A 37 -3.80 -8.24 -3.44
CA ILE A 37 -3.56 -6.83 -3.80
C ILE A 37 -3.15 -6.01 -2.56
N MET A 38 -3.85 -6.17 -1.45
CA MET A 38 -3.49 -5.52 -0.18
C MET A 38 -2.08 -5.89 0.29
N GLN A 39 -1.69 -7.15 0.09
CA GLN A 39 -0.34 -7.62 0.40
C GLN A 39 0.73 -6.91 -0.45
N LEU A 40 0.49 -6.77 -1.76
CA LEU A 40 1.39 -6.02 -2.66
C LEU A 40 1.48 -4.54 -2.29
N ILE A 41 0.37 -3.91 -1.87
CA ILE A 41 0.37 -2.52 -1.40
C ILE A 41 1.22 -2.36 -0.14
N ARG A 42 1.12 -3.31 0.81
CA ARG A 42 1.95 -3.32 2.03
C ARG A 42 3.44 -3.45 1.68
N ASP A 43 3.78 -4.37 0.79
CA ASP A 43 5.17 -4.61 0.40
C ASP A 43 5.76 -3.38 -0.30
N ASN A 44 4.99 -2.72 -1.16
CA ASN A 44 5.38 -1.46 -1.80
C ASN A 44 5.56 -0.32 -0.77
N LEU A 45 4.70 -0.24 0.24
CA LEU A 45 4.83 0.74 1.32
C LEU A 45 6.14 0.54 2.09
N THR A 46 6.45 -0.70 2.48
CA THR A 46 7.69 -1.04 3.18
C THR A 46 8.91 -0.67 2.34
N LEU A 47 8.90 -1.00 1.04
CA LEU A 47 9.97 -0.65 0.11
C LEU A 47 10.21 0.86 0.08
N TRP A 48 9.16 1.66 -0.13
CA TRP A 48 9.29 3.11 -0.24
C TRP A 48 9.68 3.78 1.08
N THR A 49 9.23 3.27 2.23
CA THR A 49 9.72 3.76 3.53
C THR A 49 11.19 3.42 3.76
N SER A 50 11.66 2.23 3.35
CA SER A 50 13.07 1.88 3.43
C SER A 50 13.93 2.72 2.49
N GLU A 51 13.47 3.01 1.27
CA GLU A 51 14.13 3.93 0.33
C GLU A 51 14.20 5.37 0.88
N LEU A 52 13.15 5.84 1.56
CA LEU A 52 13.13 7.15 2.21
C LEU A 52 14.10 7.22 3.40
N GLU A 53 14.25 6.14 4.16
CA GLU A 53 15.19 6.06 5.29
C GLU A 53 16.65 5.98 4.82
N GLU A 54 16.95 5.21 3.76
CA GLU A 54 18.30 5.09 3.19
C GLU A 54 18.82 6.36 2.47
N ASP A 55 17.93 7.26 2.06
CA ASP A 55 18.31 8.54 1.44
C ASP A 55 18.50 9.67 2.46
N GLY A 56 18.01 9.50 3.70
CA GLY A 56 18.20 10.46 4.80
C GLY A 56 19.53 10.34 5.54
N ASP A 57 20.27 9.25 5.32
CA ASP A 57 21.52 8.91 6.04
C ASP A 57 22.79 9.10 5.17
N LYS A 58 22.72 9.93 4.12
CA LYS A 58 23.87 10.33 3.27
C LYS A 58 24.27 11.79 3.43
#